data_AF-A0A350WWC6-F1
#
_entry.id   AF-A0A350WWC6-F1
#
_cell.length_a   1.000
_cell.length_b   1.000
_cell.length_c   1.000
_cell.angle_alpha   90.00
_cell.angle_beta   90.00
_cell.angle_gamma   90.00
#
_symmetry.space_group_name_H-M   'P 1'
#
loop_
_entity.id
_entity.type
_entity.pdbx_description
1 polymer ?
#
loop_
_entity_poly.entity_id
_entity_poly.type
_entity_poly.pdbx_seq_one_letter_code
_entity_poly.pdbx_strand_id
1 'polypeptide(L)' 'MNFSTERDFALQLDKQDKLASFKEAFVISDPSLVYFDGNSLGMMPKAAQEKSRQIV' A
#
# COMPACT_ATOMS: atom_id res chain seq x y z
N MET A 1 17.10 17.78 -6.24
CA MET A 1 15.64 17.70 -6.06
C MET A 1 15.29 18.71 -4.99
N ASN A 2 14.37 19.65 -5.24
CA ASN A 2 13.93 20.59 -4.20
C ASN A 2 12.78 19.95 -3.42
N PHE A 3 12.96 19.80 -2.11
CA PHE A 3 11.94 19.29 -1.21
C PHE A 3 10.86 20.34 -0.95
N SER A 4 9.60 19.92 -0.73
CA SER A 4 8.46 20.76 -0.35
C SER A 4 7.50 19.99 0.58
N THR A 5 6.82 20.70 1.47
CA THR A 5 5.79 20.14 2.37
C THR A 5 4.37 20.21 1.79
N GLU A 6 4.21 20.75 0.57
CA GLU A 6 2.92 20.90 -0.09
C GLU A 6 2.34 19.58 -0.59
N ARG A 7 1.00 19.46 -0.60
CA ARG A 7 0.30 18.25 -1.06
C ARG A 7 0.68 17.85 -2.49
N ASP A 8 0.82 18.82 -3.39
CA ASP A 8 1.12 18.56 -4.79
C ASP A 8 2.51 17.94 -4.98
N PHE A 9 3.45 18.23 -4.08
CA PHE A 9 4.77 17.59 -4.09
C PHE A 9 4.66 16.09 -3.81
N ALA A 10 3.86 15.69 -2.82
CA ALA A 10 3.61 14.28 -2.52
C ALA A 10 2.91 13.57 -3.71
N LEU A 11 1.89 14.18 -4.30
CA LEU A 11 1.19 13.63 -5.46
C LEU A 11 2.11 13.46 -6.69
N GLN A 12 3.07 14.36 -6.87
CA GLN A 12 4.07 14.25 -7.92
C GLN A 12 5.03 13.07 -7.68
N LEU A 13 5.40 12.80 -6.43
CA LEU A 13 6.23 11.64 -6.07
C LEU A 13 5.47 10.33 -6.29
N ASP A 14 4.19 10.25 -5.91
CA ASP A 14 3.34 9.07 -6.14
C ASP A 14 3.27 8.71 -7.63
N LYS A 15 3.16 9.72 -8.53
CA LYS A 15 3.15 9.49 -9.99
C LYS A 15 4.46 8.94 -10.55
N GLN A 16 5.58 9.12 -9.84
CA GLN A 16 6.90 8.66 -10.26
C GLN A 16 7.30 7.34 -9.59
N ASP A 17 6.48 6.84 -8.65
CA ASP A 17 6.76 5.62 -7.92
C ASP A 17 6.59 4.38 -8.83
N LYS A 18 7.72 3.77 -9.17
CA LYS A 18 7.77 2.52 -9.94
C LYS A 18 7.17 1.33 -9.17
N LEU A 19 6.99 1.44 -7.86
CA LEU A 19 6.45 0.41 -6.98
C LEU A 19 4.95 0.60 -6.69
N ALA A 20 4.31 1.64 -7.20
CA ALA A 20 2.91 1.97 -6.89
C ALA A 20 1.95 0.79 -7.12
N SER A 21 2.22 -0.03 -8.14
CA SER A 21 1.42 -1.23 -8.48
C SER A 21 1.42 -2.30 -7.39
N PHE A 22 2.46 -2.40 -6.55
CA PHE A 22 2.49 -3.38 -5.45
C PHE A 22 1.40 -3.15 -4.42
N LYS A 23 0.89 -1.91 -4.28
CA LYS A 23 -0.24 -1.61 -3.40
C LYS A 23 -1.48 -2.44 -3.73
N GLU A 24 -1.67 -2.79 -5.01
CA GLU A 24 -2.80 -3.59 -5.48
C GLU A 24 -2.74 -5.05 -5.01
N ALA A 25 -1.58 -5.53 -4.55
CA ALA A 25 -1.43 -6.90 -4.03
C ALA A 25 -2.03 -7.08 -2.63
N PHE A 26 -2.41 -6.01 -1.94
CA PHE A 26 -2.89 -6.01 -0.56
C PHE A 26 -4.40 -5.77 -0.47
N VAL A 27 -5.01 -6.25 0.61
CA VAL A 27 -6.41 -5.95 0.94
C VAL A 27 -6.46 -4.64 1.71
N ILE A 28 -6.99 -3.59 1.08
CA ILE A 28 -7.20 -2.26 1.67
C ILE A 28 -8.70 -2.03 1.73
N SER A 29 -9.32 -2.33 2.88
CA SER A 29 -10.78 -2.25 3.07
C SER A 29 -11.28 -0.81 3.24
N ASP A 30 -10.45 0.06 3.80
CA ASP A 30 -10.76 1.47 4.02
C ASP A 30 -9.75 2.34 3.25
N PRO A 31 -10.17 3.07 2.19
CA PRO A 31 -9.28 3.94 1.43
C PRO A 31 -8.85 5.20 2.19
N SER A 32 -9.51 5.54 3.30
CA SER A 32 -9.17 6.70 4.13
C SER A 32 -8.12 6.38 5.21
N LEU A 33 -7.89 5.10 5.50
CA LEU A 33 -6.94 4.64 6.50
C LEU A 33 -5.49 4.82 6.02
N VAL A 34 -4.69 5.55 6.79
CA VAL A 34 -3.22 5.65 6.63
C VAL A 34 -2.57 4.63 7.56
N TYR A 35 -2.17 3.47 7.02
CA TYR A 35 -1.66 2.35 7.81
C TYR A 35 -0.14 2.41 8.00
N PHE A 36 0.31 2.94 9.14
CA PHE A 36 1.74 3.07 9.51
C PHE A 36 2.22 2.07 10.56
N ASP A 37 1.44 1.03 10.86
CA ASP A 37 1.81 -0.03 11.83
C ASP A 37 2.26 -1.35 11.14
N GLY A 38 2.64 -1.26 9.86
CA GLY A 38 3.07 -2.41 9.05
C GLY A 38 4.34 -3.10 9.54
N ASN A 39 5.11 -2.44 10.41
CA ASN A 39 6.27 -2.99 11.11
C ASN A 39 5.89 -3.97 12.23
N SER A 40 4.69 -3.85 12.79
CA SER A 40 4.16 -4.73 13.83
C SER A 40 3.35 -5.85 13.20
N LEU A 41 2.36 -5.49 12.38
CA LEU A 41 1.51 -6.42 11.64
C LEU A 41 1.47 -6.05 10.16
N GLY A 42 1.98 -6.92 9.29
CA GLY A 42 1.93 -6.68 7.85
C GLY A 42 0.49 -6.65 7.33
N MET A 43 0.18 -5.70 6.43
CA MET A 43 -1.09 -5.69 5.71
C MET A 43 -1.27 -7.02 4.95
N MET A 44 -2.49 -7.58 4.97
CA MET A 44 -2.74 -8.90 4.39
C MET A 44 -2.59 -8.88 2.85
N PRO A 45 -1.72 -9.73 2.28
CA PRO A 45 -1.67 -9.94 0.83
C PRO A 45 -2.91 -10.70 0.34
N LYS A 46 -3.48 -10.33 -0.80
CA LYS A 46 -4.60 -11.05 -1.44
C LYS A 46 -4.27 -12.52 -1.69
N ALA A 47 -3.01 -12.82 -2.03
CA ALA A 47 -2.54 -14.19 -2.25
C ALA A 47 -2.61 -15.08 -0.99
N ALA A 48 -2.52 -14.50 0.22
CA ALA A 48 -2.63 -15.27 1.46
C ALA A 48 -4.06 -15.83 1.63
N GLN A 49 -5.08 -15.03 1.30
CA GLN A 49 -6.47 -15.45 1.31
C GLN A 49 -6.72 -16.58 0.31
N GLU A 50 -6.19 -16.46 -0.91
CA GLU A 50 -6.32 -17.50 -1.94
C GLU A 50 -5.67 -18.81 -1.50
N LYS A 51 -4.43 -18.76 -0.99
CA LYS A 51 -3.73 -19.96 -0.50
C LYS A 51 -4.47 -20.62 0.66
N SER A 52 -5.05 -19.86 1.57
CA SER A 52 -5.81 -20.42 2.70
C SER A 52 -7.02 -21.23 2.24
N ARG A 53 -7.67 -20.87 1.12
CA ARG A 53 -8.83 -21.59 0.57
C ARG A 53 -8.48 -22.94 -0.03
N GLN A 54 -7.22 -23.16 -0.38
CA GLN A 54 -6.75 -24.40 -1.01
C GLN A 54 -6.45 -25.51 0.01
N ILE A 55 -6.44 -25.19 1.31
CA ILE A 55 -6.03 -26.10 2.39
C ILE A 55 -7.23 -26.54 3.24
N VAL A 56 -8.41 -25.91 3.06
CA VAL A 56 -9.66 -26.24 3.76
C VAL A 56 -10.56 -27.12 2.91
#